data_AF-A0A170W0A8-F1
#
_entry.id   AF-A0A170W0A8-F1
#
_cell.length_a   1.000
_cell.length_b   1.000
_cell.length_c   1.000
_cell.angle_alpha   90.00
_cell.angle_beta   90.00
_cell.angle_gamma   90.00
#
_symmetry.space_group_name_H-M   'P 1'
#
loop_
_entity.id
_entity.type
_entity.pdbx_description
1 polymer ?
#
loop_
_entity_poly.entity_id
_entity_poly.type
_entity_poly.pdbx_seq_one_letter_code
_entity_poly.pdbx_strand_id
1 'polypeptide(L)'
;NASDLPSVIILDNLHQASSLGEVFNGFLNARYSKCPYIIGTMNQATCSTTNLQLHHNFRWILCANHMEPVKGFLARYLKRKLLENEAKSGCRNPELARITDWVPRAWQHLNQFLEAHSSSDVTIGPRLFVSCPTDVDGSQVWFTDLWNYSVVPYLLEAVREGLQVYGRRAPS
;
A
#
# COMPACT_ATOMS: atom_id res chain seq x y z
N ASN A 1 16.77 -19.97 -29.95
CA ASN A 1 17.35 -18.73 -29.39
C ASN A 1 16.96 -18.58 -27.94
N ALA A 2 17.89 -18.79 -27.02
CA ALA A 2 17.67 -18.63 -25.57
C ALA A 2 17.82 -17.16 -25.09
N SER A 3 17.92 -16.22 -26.03
CA SER A 3 18.20 -14.79 -25.81
C SER A 3 16.95 -13.93 -25.60
N ASP A 4 15.75 -14.44 -25.87
CA ASP A 4 14.53 -13.62 -25.96
C ASP A 4 13.56 -13.80 -24.78
N LEU A 5 13.90 -14.61 -23.77
CA LEU A 5 13.02 -14.73 -22.60
C LEU A 5 13.21 -13.53 -21.65
N PRO A 6 12.11 -12.92 -21.16
CA PRO A 6 12.20 -11.85 -20.16
C PRO A 6 12.90 -12.39 -18.91
N SER A 7 13.68 -11.56 -18.23
CA SER A 7 14.31 -11.97 -16.96
C SER A 7 13.36 -11.91 -15.77
N VAL A 8 12.30 -11.09 -15.86
CA VAL A 8 11.30 -10.90 -14.81
C VAL A 8 9.91 -10.85 -15.44
N ILE A 9 8.94 -11.52 -14.82
CA ILE A 9 7.51 -11.50 -15.15
C ILE A 9 6.77 -10.94 -13.94
N ILE A 10 5.95 -9.91 -14.15
CA ILE A 10 5.11 -9.31 -13.11
C ILE A 10 3.67 -9.74 -13.37
N LEU A 11 3.04 -10.34 -12.37
CA LEU A 11 1.66 -10.78 -12.41
C LEU A 11 0.86 -10.03 -11.35
N ASP A 12 -0.11 -9.23 -11.79
CA ASP A 12 -0.93 -8.42 -10.90
C ASP A 12 -2.21 -9.17 -10.49
N ASN A 13 -2.66 -8.96 -9.25
CA ASN A 13 -3.93 -9.47 -8.73
C ASN A 13 -4.12 -10.99 -8.82
N LEU A 14 -3.12 -11.76 -8.42
CA LEU A 14 -3.14 -13.24 -8.49
C LEU A 14 -4.33 -13.89 -7.80
N HIS A 15 -4.92 -13.25 -6.78
CA HIS A 15 -6.14 -13.72 -6.11
C HIS A 15 -7.37 -13.84 -7.02
N GLN A 16 -7.37 -13.17 -8.18
CA GLN A 16 -8.45 -13.25 -9.16
C GLN A 16 -8.31 -14.46 -10.09
N ALA A 17 -7.15 -15.11 -10.12
CA ALA A 17 -6.92 -16.28 -10.95
C ALA A 17 -7.49 -17.53 -10.28
N SER A 18 -8.30 -18.27 -11.01
CA SER A 18 -9.01 -19.47 -10.53
C SER A 18 -8.10 -20.69 -10.32
N SER A 19 -6.95 -20.78 -11.01
CA SER A 19 -6.03 -21.92 -10.92
C SER A 19 -4.57 -21.47 -11.13
N LEU A 20 -3.97 -20.92 -10.08
CA LEU A 20 -2.57 -20.49 -10.12
C LEU A 20 -1.61 -21.69 -10.30
N GLY A 21 -1.95 -22.85 -9.75
CA GLY A 21 -1.12 -24.06 -9.83
C GLY A 21 -0.91 -24.55 -11.27
N GLU A 22 -1.97 -24.60 -12.09
CA GLU A 22 -1.85 -25.07 -13.48
C GLU A 22 -1.06 -24.09 -14.35
N VAL A 23 -1.26 -22.79 -14.14
CA VAL A 23 -0.51 -21.72 -14.85
C VAL A 23 1.00 -21.86 -14.60
N PHE A 24 1.40 -22.05 -13.34
CA PHE A 24 2.83 -22.18 -13.01
C PHE A 24 3.40 -23.55 -13.36
N ASN A 25 2.60 -24.62 -13.30
CA ASN A 25 3.06 -25.95 -13.67
C ASN A 25 3.35 -26.04 -15.18
N GLY A 26 2.55 -25.40 -16.04
CA GLY A 26 2.84 -25.29 -17.47
C GLY A 26 4.12 -24.48 -17.77
N PHE A 27 4.39 -23.44 -16.97
CA PHE A 27 5.53 -22.55 -17.16
C PHE A 27 6.87 -23.15 -16.68
N LEU A 28 6.85 -23.89 -15.57
CA LEU A 28 8.04 -24.48 -14.95
C LEU A 28 8.45 -25.83 -15.56
N ASN A 29 7.50 -26.56 -16.16
CA ASN A 29 7.81 -27.82 -16.87
C ASN A 29 8.49 -27.60 -18.22
N ALA A 30 8.42 -26.38 -18.76
CA ALA A 30 9.24 -26.00 -19.90
C ALA A 30 10.71 -25.91 -19.43
N ARG A 31 11.53 -26.88 -19.87
CA ARG A 31 12.96 -26.99 -19.53
C ARG A 31 13.76 -25.83 -20.13
N TYR A 32 13.63 -24.64 -19.55
CA TYR A 32 14.47 -23.50 -19.89
C TYR A 32 15.77 -23.58 -19.10
N SER A 33 16.91 -23.37 -19.77
CA SER A 33 18.22 -23.27 -19.12
C SER A 33 18.33 -22.06 -18.18
N LYS A 34 17.39 -21.11 -18.29
CA LYS A 34 17.24 -19.93 -17.45
C LYS A 34 15.75 -19.62 -17.29
N CYS A 35 15.20 -19.82 -16.09
CA CYS A 35 13.82 -19.48 -15.78
C CYS A 35 13.71 -17.99 -15.35
N PRO A 36 12.69 -17.24 -15.80
CA PRO A 36 12.43 -15.89 -15.32
C PRO A 36 12.09 -15.86 -13.83
N TYR A 37 12.40 -14.74 -13.17
CA TYR A 37 11.85 -14.44 -11.84
C TYR A 37 10.39 -14.00 -11.99
N ILE A 38 9.52 -14.50 -11.11
CA ILE A 38 8.10 -14.13 -11.11
C ILE A 38 7.81 -13.31 -9.86
N ILE A 39 7.21 -12.14 -10.06
CA ILE A 39 6.74 -11.26 -8.99
C ILE A 39 5.22 -11.20 -9.10
N GLY A 40 4.53 -11.69 -8.07
CA GLY A 40 3.08 -11.67 -7.98
C GLY A 40 2.60 -10.61 -6.98
N THR A 41 1.53 -9.89 -7.31
CA THR A 41 0.79 -9.07 -6.34
C THR A 41 -0.53 -9.74 -5.98
N MET A 42 -0.99 -9.52 -4.75
CA MET A 42 -2.23 -10.10 -4.27
C MET A 42 -2.79 -9.30 -3.11
N ASN A 43 -4.11 -9.24 -2.97
CA ASN A 43 -4.74 -8.65 -1.79
C ASN A 43 -4.71 -9.65 -0.61
N GLN A 44 -4.49 -9.14 0.60
CA GLN A 44 -4.42 -9.92 1.83
C GLN A 44 -5.75 -10.61 2.17
N ALA A 45 -6.88 -10.02 1.77
CA ALA A 45 -8.22 -10.44 2.20
C ALA A 45 -8.72 -11.79 1.64
N THR A 46 -8.07 -12.40 0.63
CA THR A 46 -8.71 -13.46 -0.17
C THR A 46 -7.94 -14.77 -0.33
N CYS A 47 -6.88 -15.05 0.42
CA CYS A 47 -5.98 -16.11 -0.04
C CYS A 47 -6.00 -17.46 0.70
N SER A 48 -6.38 -18.50 -0.05
CA SER A 48 -5.94 -19.89 0.09
C SER A 48 -4.52 -20.05 -0.52
N THR A 49 -3.51 -19.61 0.23
CA THR A 49 -2.08 -19.46 -0.17
C THR A 49 -1.26 -20.75 -0.29
N THR A 50 -1.80 -21.89 0.13
CA THR A 50 -1.00 -23.09 0.45
C THR A 50 -0.32 -23.70 -0.78
N ASN A 51 -0.97 -23.73 -1.95
CA ASN A 51 -0.41 -24.38 -3.13
C ASN A 51 0.81 -23.65 -3.72
N LEU A 52 0.86 -22.32 -3.67
CA LEU A 52 1.96 -21.54 -4.26
C LEU A 52 3.25 -21.63 -3.46
N GLN A 53 3.15 -21.65 -2.13
CA GLN A 53 4.31 -21.83 -1.26
C GLN A 53 4.87 -23.25 -1.39
N LEU A 54 3.99 -24.26 -1.34
CA LEU A 54 4.38 -25.66 -1.29
C LEU A 54 4.89 -26.20 -2.62
N HIS A 55 4.29 -25.79 -3.75
CA HIS A 55 4.60 -26.39 -5.05
C HIS A 55 5.43 -25.50 -5.98
N HIS A 56 5.52 -24.20 -5.74
CA HIS A 56 6.12 -23.25 -6.70
C HIS A 56 7.18 -22.31 -6.09
N ASN A 57 7.66 -22.60 -4.87
CA ASN A 57 8.74 -21.87 -4.20
C ASN A 57 8.50 -20.35 -4.07
N PHE A 58 7.24 -19.90 -4.05
CA PHE A 58 6.93 -18.49 -3.85
C PHE A 58 7.29 -18.06 -2.42
N ARG A 59 8.08 -16.98 -2.31
CA ARG A 59 8.31 -16.29 -1.05
C ARG A 59 7.37 -15.11 -0.93
N TRP A 60 6.57 -15.11 0.11
CA TRP A 60 5.64 -14.02 0.38
C TRP A 60 6.34 -12.87 1.09
N ILE A 61 6.06 -11.66 0.62
CA ILE A 61 6.48 -10.42 1.26
C ILE A 61 5.20 -9.69 1.65
N LEU A 62 4.96 -9.57 2.95
CA LEU A 62 3.81 -8.83 3.46
C LEU A 62 4.12 -7.32 3.41
N CYS A 63 3.27 -6.57 2.72
CA CYS A 63 3.37 -5.11 2.61
C CYS A 63 2.27 -4.43 3.45
N ALA A 64 2.25 -4.68 4.76
CA ALA A 64 1.29 -4.07 5.66
C ALA A 64 1.64 -2.60 5.97
N ASN A 65 0.63 -1.75 6.17
CA ASN A 65 0.82 -0.30 6.39
C ASN A 65 1.68 0.02 7.62
N HIS A 66 1.64 -0.81 8.66
CA HIS A 66 2.43 -0.64 9.89
C HIS A 66 3.84 -1.23 9.82
N MET A 67 4.22 -1.89 8.71
CA MET A 67 5.53 -2.53 8.54
C MET A 67 6.42 -1.72 7.59
N GLU A 68 7.74 -1.78 7.80
CA GLU A 68 8.67 -1.35 6.75
C GLU A 68 8.59 -2.31 5.55
N PRO A 69 8.68 -1.79 4.31
CA PRO A 69 9.02 -0.42 3.97
C PRO A 69 7.83 0.55 3.90
N VAL A 70 6.59 0.08 4.04
CA VAL A 70 5.39 0.90 3.79
C VAL A 70 5.24 2.01 4.82
N LYS A 71 5.51 1.73 6.10
CA LYS A 71 5.40 2.70 7.21
C LYS A 71 6.18 4.00 6.95
N GLY A 72 7.41 3.90 6.43
CA GLY A 72 8.26 5.04 6.06
C GLY A 72 8.06 5.56 4.64
N PHE A 73 7.28 4.88 3.79
CA PHE A 73 7.16 5.21 2.37
C PHE A 73 6.64 6.63 2.15
N LEU A 74 5.51 7.00 2.77
CA LEU A 74 4.87 8.29 2.55
C LEU A 74 5.79 9.46 2.93
N ALA A 75 6.47 9.35 4.07
CA ALA A 75 7.43 10.35 4.51
C ALA A 75 8.61 10.49 3.54
N ARG A 76 9.19 9.37 3.07
CA ARG A 76 10.29 9.40 2.08
C ARG A 76 9.84 9.99 0.75
N TYR A 77 8.64 9.63 0.30
CA TYR A 77 8.07 10.10 -0.96
C TYR A 77 7.82 11.61 -0.94
N LEU A 78 7.12 12.13 0.08
CA LEU A 78 6.81 13.56 0.16
C LEU A 78 8.08 14.40 0.37
N LYS A 79 9.04 13.93 1.17
CA LYS A 79 10.35 14.58 1.30
C LYS A 79 11.11 14.66 -0.01
N ARG A 80 11.13 13.58 -0.79
CA ARG A 80 11.73 13.58 -2.12
C ARG A 80 11.02 14.57 -3.04
N LYS A 81 9.69 14.57 -3.05
CA LYS A 81 8.88 15.49 -3.86
C LYS A 81 9.13 16.96 -3.50
N LEU A 82 9.26 17.28 -2.21
CA LEU A 82 9.62 18.61 -1.73
C LEU A 82 11.02 19.01 -2.24
N LEU A 83 12.02 18.16 -2.07
CA LEU A 83 13.38 18.43 -2.53
C LEU A 83 13.46 18.66 -4.05
N GLU A 84 12.74 17.85 -4.84
CA GLU A 84 12.66 18.03 -6.29
C GLU A 84 12.00 19.36 -6.68
N ASN A 85 11.04 19.85 -5.88
CA ASN A 85 10.40 21.13 -6.09
C ASN A 85 11.30 22.31 -5.71
N GLU A 86 11.97 22.24 -4.56
CA GLU A 86 12.92 23.26 -4.12
C GLU A 86 14.12 23.37 -5.07
N ALA A 87 14.58 22.24 -5.64
CA ALA A 87 15.62 22.24 -6.65
C ALA A 87 15.18 22.93 -7.96
N LYS A 88 13.90 22.84 -8.33
CA LYS A 88 13.34 23.49 -9.52
C LYS A 88 13.05 24.98 -9.30
N SER A 89 12.52 25.34 -8.13
CA SER A 89 12.17 26.72 -7.80
C SER A 89 13.37 27.55 -7.35
N GLY A 90 14.44 26.90 -6.87
CA GLY A 90 15.58 27.56 -6.24
C GLY A 90 15.30 28.14 -4.85
N CYS A 91 14.10 27.91 -4.31
CA CYS A 91 13.64 28.50 -3.06
C CYS A 91 13.12 27.41 -2.11
N ARG A 92 13.53 27.50 -0.85
CA ARG A 92 12.98 26.66 0.22
C ARG A 92 11.66 27.22 0.73
N ASN A 93 10.71 26.35 1.02
CA ASN A 93 9.43 26.75 1.61
C ASN A 93 9.25 26.05 2.98
N PRO A 94 9.46 26.75 4.10
CA PRO A 94 9.37 26.17 5.43
C PRO A 94 7.95 25.74 5.80
N GLU A 95 6.90 26.37 5.26
CA GLU A 95 5.51 25.99 5.51
C GLU A 95 5.18 24.68 4.80
N LEU A 96 5.61 24.54 3.55
CA LEU A 96 5.45 23.30 2.79
C LEU A 96 6.24 22.14 3.41
N ALA A 97 7.42 22.42 4.00
CA ALA A 97 8.16 21.44 4.77
C ALA A 97 7.38 20.95 5.99
N ARG A 98 6.70 21.85 6.71
CA ARG A 98 5.83 21.47 7.85
C ARG A 98 4.66 20.59 7.41
N ILE A 99 4.02 20.92 6.27
CA ILE A 99 2.94 20.09 5.70
C ILE A 99 3.48 18.70 5.33
N THR A 100 4.63 18.66 4.65
CA THR A 100 5.31 17.43 4.24
C THR A 100 5.67 16.51 5.41
N ASP A 101 6.04 17.08 6.56
CA ASP A 101 6.32 16.31 7.78
C ASP A 101 5.05 15.94 8.56
N TRP A 102 4.00 16.74 8.46
CA TRP A 102 2.74 16.52 9.17
C TRP A 102 1.87 15.44 8.50
N VAL A 103 1.74 15.46 7.16
CA VAL A 103 0.90 14.53 6.40
C VAL A 103 1.18 13.05 6.73
N PRO A 104 2.44 12.58 6.75
CA PRO A 104 2.76 11.20 7.13
C PRO A 104 2.36 10.87 8.57
N ARG A 105 2.48 11.82 9.51
CA ARG A 105 2.11 11.62 10.91
C ARG A 105 0.59 11.52 11.05
N ALA A 106 -0.17 12.39 10.38
CA ALA A 106 -1.63 12.32 10.35
C ALA A 106 -2.11 10.96 9.80
N TRP A 107 -1.54 10.52 8.67
CA TRP A 107 -1.82 9.20 8.11
C TRP A 107 -1.51 8.05 9.08
N GLN A 108 -0.36 8.09 9.76
CA GLN A 108 -0.01 7.08 10.77
C GLN A 108 -0.98 7.08 11.94
N HIS A 109 -1.40 8.23 12.45
CA HIS A 109 -2.38 8.32 13.53
C HIS A 109 -3.75 7.77 13.14
N LEU A 110 -4.19 8.02 11.90
CA LEU A 110 -5.43 7.43 11.37
C LEU A 110 -5.36 5.90 11.34
N ASN A 111 -4.24 5.35 10.86
CA ASN A 111 -4.05 3.91 10.81
C ASN A 111 -3.93 3.28 12.21
N GLN A 112 -3.26 3.93 13.16
CA GLN A 112 -3.23 3.49 14.55
C GLN A 112 -4.65 3.47 15.18
N PHE A 113 -5.46 4.48 14.87
CA PHE A 113 -6.85 4.53 15.34
C PHE A 113 -7.68 3.37 14.77
N LEU A 114 -7.56 3.10 13.46
CA LEU A 114 -8.24 1.98 12.79
C LEU A 114 -7.79 0.62 13.33
N GLU A 115 -6.50 0.42 13.56
CA GLU A 115 -5.97 -0.80 14.17
C GLU A 115 -6.48 -1.01 15.61
N ALA A 116 -6.69 0.07 16.37
CA ALA A 116 -7.18 -0.03 17.74
C ALA A 116 -8.69 -0.33 17.85
N HIS A 117 -9.50 0.13 16.88
CA HIS A 117 -10.96 0.04 16.92
C HIS A 117 -11.54 -0.97 15.91
N SER A 118 -10.70 -1.57 15.06
CA SER A 118 -11.09 -2.50 13.99
C SER A 118 -9.94 -3.51 13.72
N SER A 119 -9.85 -4.10 12.53
CA SER A 119 -8.73 -4.98 12.10
C SER A 119 -7.61 -4.19 11.41
N SER A 120 -6.39 -4.73 11.36
CA SER A 120 -5.31 -4.21 10.50
C SER A 120 -5.66 -4.22 9.00
N ASP A 121 -6.64 -5.02 8.61
CA ASP A 121 -7.12 -5.14 7.22
C ASP A 121 -7.93 -3.93 6.75
N VAL A 122 -8.38 -3.06 7.67
CA VAL A 122 -9.13 -1.83 7.35
C VAL A 122 -8.25 -0.58 7.42
N THR A 123 -6.93 -0.73 7.37
CA THR A 123 -6.02 0.42 7.37
C THR A 123 -6.02 1.13 6.01
N ILE A 124 -5.88 2.45 6.04
CA ILE A 124 -5.84 3.29 4.83
C ILE A 124 -4.43 3.22 4.24
N GLY A 125 -4.31 2.78 2.99
CA GLY A 125 -3.04 2.79 2.26
C GLY A 125 -2.53 4.21 1.97
N PRO A 126 -1.22 4.41 1.77
CA PRO A 126 -0.61 5.73 1.56
C PRO A 126 -1.03 6.38 0.24
N ARG A 127 -1.65 5.63 -0.70
CA ARG A 127 -2.07 6.10 -2.03
C ARG A 127 -2.87 7.40 -1.99
N LEU A 128 -3.78 7.54 -1.01
CA LEU A 128 -4.60 8.74 -0.86
C LEU A 128 -3.77 9.98 -0.52
N PHE A 129 -2.68 9.81 0.23
CA PHE A 129 -1.84 10.90 0.75
C PHE A 129 -0.69 11.27 -0.20
N VAL A 130 -0.31 10.38 -1.12
CA VAL A 130 0.72 10.60 -2.15
C VAL A 130 0.35 11.73 -3.12
N SER A 131 -0.94 12.03 -3.27
CA SER A 131 -1.45 13.11 -4.14
C SER A 131 -1.31 14.52 -3.53
N CYS A 132 -0.82 14.66 -2.30
CA CYS A 132 -0.62 15.95 -1.63
C CYS A 132 0.09 16.97 -2.55
N PRO A 133 -0.48 18.15 -2.82
CA PRO A 133 0.11 19.20 -3.66
C PRO A 133 1.47 19.71 -3.17
N THR A 134 2.15 20.49 -4.02
CA THR A 134 3.50 21.04 -3.74
C THR A 134 3.46 22.54 -3.48
N ASP A 135 2.33 23.01 -2.97
CA ASP A 135 2.03 24.38 -2.61
C ASP A 135 1.11 24.38 -1.38
N VAL A 136 1.13 25.47 -0.62
CA VAL A 136 0.47 25.55 0.69
C VAL A 136 -1.05 25.58 0.52
N ASP A 137 -1.56 26.45 -0.36
CA ASP A 137 -3.01 26.66 -0.54
C ASP A 137 -3.68 25.40 -1.11
N GLY A 138 -3.09 24.82 -2.13
CA GLY A 138 -3.53 23.56 -2.73
C GLY A 138 -3.54 22.42 -1.72
N SER A 139 -2.53 22.35 -0.84
CA SER A 139 -2.47 21.32 0.21
C SER A 139 -3.61 21.46 1.24
N GLN A 140 -4.04 22.68 1.56
CA GLN A 140 -5.16 22.91 2.48
C GLN A 140 -6.49 22.49 1.86
N VAL A 141 -6.75 22.91 0.62
CA VAL A 141 -7.97 22.53 -0.12
C VAL A 141 -8.02 21.03 -0.31
N TRP A 142 -6.92 20.44 -0.80
CA TRP A 142 -6.78 19.00 -0.98
C TRP A 142 -7.05 18.21 0.30
N PHE A 143 -6.47 18.63 1.43
CA PHE A 143 -6.67 17.91 2.69
C PHE A 143 -8.12 18.03 3.17
N THR A 144 -8.74 19.19 2.99
CA THR A 144 -10.16 19.40 3.35
C THR A 144 -11.07 18.48 2.55
N ASP A 145 -10.86 18.38 1.24
CA ASP A 145 -11.64 17.50 0.38
C ASP A 145 -11.39 16.03 0.71
N LEU A 146 -10.12 15.63 0.84
CA LEU A 146 -9.74 14.27 1.21
C LEU A 146 -10.38 13.88 2.56
N TRP A 147 -10.35 14.78 3.53
CA TRP A 147 -10.90 14.54 4.86
C TRP A 147 -12.42 14.34 4.80
N ASN A 148 -13.14 15.27 4.17
CA ASN A 148 -14.60 15.29 4.17
C ASN A 148 -15.22 14.19 3.30
N TYR A 149 -14.61 13.90 2.15
CA TYR A 149 -15.22 13.00 1.16
C TYR A 149 -14.64 11.59 1.16
N SER A 150 -13.46 11.35 1.76
CA SER A 150 -12.84 10.03 1.78
C SER A 150 -12.54 9.53 3.19
N VAL A 151 -11.83 10.31 4.01
CA VAL A 151 -11.37 9.84 5.33
C VAL A 151 -12.53 9.70 6.31
N VAL A 152 -13.33 10.75 6.51
CA VAL A 152 -14.44 10.71 7.47
C VAL A 152 -15.47 9.64 7.14
N PRO A 153 -15.99 9.52 5.89
CA PRO A 153 -16.93 8.46 5.54
C PRO A 153 -16.35 7.06 5.83
N TYR A 154 -15.10 6.82 5.43
CA TYR A 154 -14.43 5.54 5.66
C TYR A 154 -14.26 5.21 7.14
N LEU A 155 -13.82 6.17 7.97
CA LEU A 155 -13.67 5.98 9.41
C LEU A 155 -15.02 5.64 10.06
N LEU A 156 -16.09 6.32 9.68
CA LEU A 156 -17.44 6.06 10.21
C LEU A 156 -17.91 4.65 9.85
N GLU A 157 -17.69 4.22 8.61
CA GLU A 157 -18.03 2.86 8.18
C GLU A 157 -17.19 1.80 8.89
N ALA A 158 -15.86 1.98 8.96
CA ALA A 158 -14.95 1.06 9.63
C ALA A 158 -15.29 0.91 11.12
N VAL A 159 -15.57 2.00 11.83
CA VAL A 159 -15.98 1.95 13.24
C VAL A 159 -17.35 1.28 13.40
N ARG A 160 -18.32 1.57 12.51
CA ARG A 160 -19.63 0.92 12.54
C ARG A 160 -19.51 -0.59 12.37
N GLU A 161 -18.71 -1.04 11.41
CA GLU A 161 -18.44 -2.46 11.17
C GLU A 161 -17.66 -3.09 12.33
N GLY A 162 -16.64 -2.40 12.85
CA GLY A 162 -15.89 -2.84 14.03
C GLY A 162 -16.79 -3.06 15.25
N LEU A 163 -17.74 -2.15 15.50
CA LEU A 163 -18.73 -2.27 16.57
C LEU A 163 -19.72 -3.43 16.34
N GLN A 164 -20.11 -3.70 15.10
CA GLN A 164 -20.98 -4.83 14.76
C GLN A 164 -20.27 -6.17 14.90
N VAL A 165 -19.01 -6.27 14.47
CA VAL A 165 -18.22 -7.51 14.45
C VAL A 165 -17.66 -7.86 15.84
N TYR A 166 -17.24 -6.87 16.63
CA TYR A 166 -16.53 -7.12 17.89
C TYR A 166 -17.31 -6.72 19.16
N GLY A 167 -18.51 -6.13 19.02
CA GLY A 167 -19.22 -5.50 20.14
C GLY A 167 -18.43 -4.33 20.74
N ARG A 168 -19.03 -3.58 21.68
CA ARG A 168 -18.35 -2.48 22.39
C ARG A 168 -17.14 -3.01 23.19
N ARG A 169 -15.99 -3.20 22.57
CA ARG A 169 -14.71 -3.19 23.28
C ARG A 169 -14.34 -1.74 23.53
N ALA A 170 -14.94 -1.17 24.57
CA ALA A 170 -14.29 -0.09 25.30
C ALA A 170 -13.29 -0.75 26.27
N PRO A 171 -11.99 -0.44 26.20
CA PRO A 171 -11.11 -0.69 27.32
C PRO A 171 -11.31 0.42 28.35
N SER A 172 -11.36 -0.01 29.61
CA SER A 172 -11.36 0.79 30.85
C SER A 172 -10.05 1.55 31.02
#